data_AF-V8CBD7-F1
#
_entry.id   AF-V8CBD7-F1
#
_cell.length_a   1.000
_cell.length_b   1.000
_cell.length_c   1.000
_cell.angle_alpha   90.00
_cell.angle_beta   90.00
_cell.angle_gamma   90.00
#
_symmetry.space_group_name_H-M   'P 1'
#
loop_
_entity.id
_entity.type
_entity.pdbx_description
1 polymer ?
#
loop_
_entity_poly.entity_id
_entity_poly.type
_entity_poly.pdbx_seq_one_letter_code
_entity_poly.pdbx_strand_id
1 'polypeptide(L)'
;MYPLDIDEEEVKNKVAQDFFAKFDTTQRFKNIDFVIAPKKQSTKEKIYFLWAEAKKGNKSDIIKSFIQLILTIGKARLQECEIPPLFLGAFDCEKIAFLEFGKVAHIFSQNDFNWGVTPSNHDSKEFNQLHSLIGDILASQKLLFHFKDDNAELKDFIKANFTHAHANIDKIQITKNNFINIYKKWRAAVMPSIALDWESAKRQGILDGDFYLADLLSQSHKTLIDKLFVILQDRHYELLRGKNELGLFTSQRAEFRDERKAYDAFWQIYERPPKEEFWDFIISRRDLLVPDDIRERKGAFFTPKMWVQKAQEYLAESLGENWQEEYYIWDCAAGTGNLLVGLKNARNIYASTIDLSDVLIMKELNKNDSRGVSNADLRDSTAEKWAKFARKPYLSI
;
A
#
# COMPACT_ATOMS: atom_id res chain seq x y z
N MET A 1 -6.42 30.11 -26.90
CA MET A 1 -6.84 30.99 -25.80
C MET A 1 -8.35 31.10 -25.85
N TYR A 2 -9.03 30.82 -24.76
CA TYR A 2 -10.48 30.97 -24.67
C TYR A 2 -10.84 32.42 -24.28
N PRO A 3 -12.05 32.91 -24.65
CA PRO A 3 -12.48 34.24 -24.21
C PRO A 3 -12.51 34.31 -22.68
N LEU A 4 -12.08 35.43 -22.09
CA LEU A 4 -11.86 35.55 -20.64
C LEU A 4 -13.14 35.71 -19.81
N ASP A 5 -14.25 36.03 -20.47
CA ASP A 5 -15.55 36.33 -19.89
C ASP A 5 -16.48 35.09 -19.79
N ILE A 6 -16.11 33.98 -20.43
CA ILE A 6 -16.89 32.73 -20.37
C ILE A 6 -16.93 32.16 -18.96
N ASP A 7 -17.99 31.43 -18.66
CA ASP A 7 -18.16 30.79 -17.36
C ASP A 7 -17.22 29.60 -17.18
N GLU A 8 -16.88 29.29 -15.93
CA GLU A 8 -15.91 28.24 -15.60
C GLU A 8 -16.32 26.87 -16.17
N GLU A 9 -17.60 26.53 -16.13
CA GLU A 9 -18.13 25.31 -16.75
C GLU A 9 -17.94 25.30 -18.27
N GLU A 10 -18.02 26.46 -18.93
CA GLU A 10 -17.74 26.55 -20.36
C GLU A 10 -16.25 26.33 -20.65
N VAL A 11 -15.35 26.84 -19.80
CA VAL A 11 -13.91 26.54 -19.89
C VAL A 11 -13.67 25.04 -19.79
N LYS A 12 -14.26 24.37 -18.79
CA LYS A 12 -14.14 22.91 -18.59
C LYS A 12 -14.58 22.15 -19.84
N ASN A 13 -15.74 22.53 -20.40
CA ASN A 13 -16.28 21.88 -21.60
C ASN A 13 -15.38 22.08 -22.83
N LYS A 14 -14.85 23.29 -23.06
CA LYS A 14 -13.95 23.55 -24.18
C LYS A 14 -12.63 22.79 -24.04
N VAL A 15 -12.01 22.79 -22.86
CA VAL A 15 -10.79 22.02 -22.59
C VAL A 15 -11.02 20.53 -22.79
N ALA A 16 -12.15 19.99 -22.33
CA ALA A 16 -12.53 18.60 -22.55
C ALA A 16 -12.62 18.28 -24.06
N GLN A 17 -13.29 19.12 -24.84
CA GLN A 17 -13.48 18.92 -26.26
C GLN A 17 -12.18 19.05 -27.06
N ASP A 18 -11.38 20.07 -26.78
CA ASP A 18 -10.22 20.42 -27.60
C ASP A 18 -9.02 19.50 -27.35
N PHE A 19 -8.85 19.02 -26.11
CA PHE A 19 -7.66 18.26 -25.70
C PHE A 19 -7.96 16.84 -25.24
N PHE A 20 -9.16 16.56 -24.71
CA PHE A 20 -9.48 15.30 -24.05
C PHE A 20 -10.65 14.52 -24.67
N ALA A 21 -11.11 14.86 -25.89
CA ALA A 21 -12.29 14.23 -26.51
C ALA A 21 -12.22 12.70 -26.67
N LYS A 22 -11.02 12.11 -26.61
CA LYS A 22 -10.81 10.65 -26.64
C LYS A 22 -11.06 9.96 -25.30
N PHE A 23 -11.16 10.71 -24.22
CA PHE A 23 -11.38 10.23 -22.85
C PHE A 23 -12.84 10.45 -22.42
N ASP A 24 -13.20 9.91 -21.26
CA ASP A 24 -14.43 10.25 -20.56
C ASP A 24 -14.15 11.42 -19.63
N THR A 25 -14.79 12.56 -19.91
CA THR A 25 -14.70 13.81 -19.15
C THR A 25 -16.02 14.18 -18.48
N THR A 26 -17.02 13.28 -18.53
CA THR A 26 -18.39 13.57 -18.09
C THR A 26 -18.65 13.21 -16.64
N GLN A 27 -17.71 12.50 -16.02
CA GLN A 27 -17.86 12.03 -14.65
C GLN A 27 -17.79 13.20 -13.66
N ARG A 28 -18.76 13.26 -12.76
CA ARG A 28 -18.68 14.12 -11.58
C ARG A 28 -18.04 13.35 -10.43
N PHE A 29 -17.02 13.93 -9.80
CA PHE A 29 -16.26 13.26 -8.75
C PHE A 29 -16.07 14.19 -7.54
N LYS A 30 -17.02 14.08 -6.60
CA LYS A 30 -17.01 14.82 -5.32
C LYS A 30 -16.83 16.32 -5.56
N ASN A 31 -15.82 16.94 -4.94
CA ASN A 31 -15.53 18.37 -5.04
C ASN A 31 -14.36 18.67 -6.01
N ILE A 32 -14.07 17.76 -6.93
CA ILE A 32 -13.06 17.96 -7.97
C ILE A 32 -13.77 18.52 -9.20
N ASP A 33 -13.28 19.64 -9.71
CA ASP A 33 -13.92 20.38 -10.80
C ASP A 33 -13.90 19.63 -12.13
N PHE A 34 -12.81 18.92 -12.42
CA PHE A 34 -12.59 18.29 -13.70
C PHE A 34 -11.84 16.98 -13.54
N VAL A 35 -12.32 15.91 -14.17
CA VAL A 35 -11.66 14.61 -14.15
C VAL A 35 -11.59 13.99 -15.53
N ILE A 36 -10.50 13.25 -15.78
CA ILE A 36 -10.30 12.49 -17.02
C ILE A 36 -10.24 11.01 -16.66
N ALA A 37 -11.07 10.19 -17.32
CA ALA A 37 -11.08 8.75 -17.18
C ALA A 37 -11.02 8.05 -18.55
N PRO A 38 -10.64 6.76 -18.63
CA PRO A 38 -10.78 5.99 -19.85
C PRO A 38 -12.25 5.81 -20.28
N LYS A 39 -12.56 5.92 -21.58
CA LYS A 39 -13.92 5.68 -22.11
C LYS A 39 -14.43 4.26 -21.91
N LYS A 40 -13.54 3.28 -21.85
CA LYS A 40 -13.86 1.87 -21.59
C LYS A 40 -13.12 1.44 -20.33
N GLN A 41 -13.85 1.21 -19.26
CA GLN A 41 -13.31 0.63 -18.02
C GLN A 41 -13.69 -0.86 -18.00
N SER A 42 -12.69 -1.75 -17.95
CA SER A 42 -12.90 -3.19 -17.79
C SER A 42 -13.08 -3.62 -16.34
N THR A 43 -12.82 -2.70 -15.39
CA THR A 43 -12.86 -2.90 -13.95
C THR A 43 -14.08 -2.22 -13.33
N LYS A 44 -14.59 -2.77 -12.22
CA LYS A 44 -15.66 -2.13 -11.43
C LYS A 44 -15.17 -0.87 -10.70
N GLU A 45 -13.87 -0.74 -10.46
CA GLU A 45 -13.26 0.46 -9.89
C GLU A 45 -12.95 1.50 -10.96
N LYS A 46 -13.21 2.77 -10.61
CA LYS A 46 -13.01 3.91 -11.50
C LYS A 46 -11.55 4.33 -11.49
N ILE A 47 -10.91 4.22 -12.64
CA ILE A 47 -9.54 4.71 -12.86
C ILE A 47 -9.61 6.11 -13.46
N TYR A 48 -8.87 7.04 -12.88
CA TYR A 48 -8.72 8.40 -13.38
C TYR A 48 -7.29 8.63 -13.87
N PHE A 49 -7.14 9.36 -14.97
CA PHE A 49 -5.84 9.87 -15.43
C PHE A 49 -5.53 11.25 -14.88
N LEU A 50 -6.56 12.06 -14.63
CA LEU A 50 -6.43 13.43 -14.14
C LEU A 50 -7.53 13.78 -13.16
N TRP A 51 -7.16 14.44 -12.06
CA TRP A 51 -8.03 15.29 -11.26
C TRP A 51 -7.54 16.72 -11.38
N ALA A 52 -8.43 17.67 -11.64
CA ALA A 52 -8.03 19.05 -11.87
C ALA A 52 -8.99 20.05 -11.23
N GLU A 53 -8.41 21.20 -10.87
CA GLU A 53 -9.11 22.42 -10.49
C GLU A 53 -9.18 23.34 -11.71
N ALA A 54 -10.35 23.93 -11.98
CA ALA A 54 -10.53 24.86 -13.08
C ALA A 54 -10.83 26.26 -12.55
N LYS A 55 -10.40 27.30 -13.25
CA LYS A 55 -10.70 28.69 -12.89
C LYS A 55 -11.20 29.50 -14.08
N LYS A 56 -12.11 30.44 -13.80
CA LYS A 56 -12.57 31.45 -14.76
C LYS A 56 -11.48 32.51 -15.04
N GLY A 57 -11.46 33.01 -16.27
CA GLY A 57 -10.53 34.06 -16.70
C GLY A 57 -9.08 33.58 -16.73
N ASN A 58 -8.12 34.49 -16.52
CA ASN A 58 -6.69 34.16 -16.53
C ASN A 58 -5.89 34.79 -15.37
N LYS A 59 -6.59 35.42 -14.43
CA LYS A 59 -5.99 36.14 -13.29
C LYS A 59 -5.66 35.22 -12.12
N SER A 60 -6.18 33.99 -12.13
CA SER A 60 -5.92 33.01 -11.09
C SER A 60 -4.47 32.55 -11.15
N ASP A 61 -3.86 32.47 -9.98
CA ASP A 61 -2.57 31.83 -9.81
C ASP A 61 -2.75 30.30 -9.92
N ILE A 62 -2.00 29.70 -10.82
CA ILE A 62 -2.09 28.25 -11.09
C ILE A 62 -1.57 27.43 -9.91
N ILE A 63 -0.58 27.93 -9.17
CA ILE A 63 -0.05 27.27 -7.97
C ILE A 63 -1.15 27.23 -6.90
N LYS A 64 -1.87 28.34 -6.70
CA LYS A 64 -3.00 28.39 -5.75
C LYS A 64 -4.10 27.41 -6.12
N SER A 65 -4.35 27.21 -7.41
CA SER A 65 -5.32 26.25 -7.91
C SER A 65 -4.90 24.80 -7.58
N PHE A 66 -3.61 24.47 -7.72
CA PHE A 66 -3.08 23.18 -7.25
C PHE A 66 -3.17 23.01 -5.73
N ILE A 67 -2.86 24.06 -4.95
CA ILE A 67 -2.98 24.02 -3.49
C ILE A 67 -4.42 23.72 -3.09
N GLN A 68 -5.39 24.41 -3.70
CA GLN A 68 -6.81 24.16 -3.47
C GLN A 68 -7.20 22.71 -3.79
N LEU A 69 -6.71 22.17 -4.91
CA LEU A 69 -6.96 20.78 -5.30
C LEU A 69 -6.39 19.79 -4.28
N ILE A 70 -5.13 19.98 -3.86
CA ILE A 70 -4.46 19.09 -2.90
C ILE A 70 -5.14 19.14 -1.53
N LEU A 71 -5.51 20.34 -1.04
CA LEU A 71 -6.27 20.48 0.20
C LEU A 71 -7.65 19.80 0.09
N THR A 72 -8.32 19.91 -1.05
CA THR A 72 -9.61 19.25 -1.30
C THR A 72 -9.47 17.72 -1.28
N ILE A 73 -8.44 17.18 -1.93
CA ILE A 73 -8.11 15.75 -1.95
C ILE A 73 -7.88 15.26 -0.52
N GLY A 74 -6.99 15.91 0.24
CA GLY A 74 -6.61 15.41 1.56
C GLY A 74 -7.69 15.61 2.62
N LYS A 75 -8.45 16.73 2.58
CA LYS A 75 -9.59 16.96 3.48
C LYS A 75 -10.68 15.89 3.33
N ALA A 76 -10.97 15.49 2.09
CA ALA A 76 -11.91 14.42 1.80
C ALA A 76 -11.28 13.02 1.80
N ARG A 77 -9.97 12.93 2.09
CA ARG A 77 -9.16 11.70 2.06
C ARG A 77 -9.35 10.88 0.79
N LEU A 78 -9.45 11.56 -0.36
CA LEU A 78 -9.78 10.90 -1.63
C LEU A 78 -8.72 9.87 -2.01
N GLN A 79 -7.45 10.14 -1.73
CA GLN A 79 -6.34 9.23 -1.95
C GLN A 79 -6.42 7.94 -1.10
N GLU A 80 -7.17 7.95 0.01
CA GLU A 80 -7.42 6.75 0.82
C GLU A 80 -8.58 5.93 0.26
N CYS A 81 -9.63 6.60 -0.22
CA CYS A 81 -10.84 5.95 -0.72
C CYS A 81 -10.76 5.52 -2.19
N GLU A 82 -9.90 6.14 -3.00
CA GLU A 82 -9.94 6.06 -4.46
C GLU A 82 -8.51 5.85 -5.00
N ILE A 83 -8.37 5.21 -6.16
CA ILE A 83 -7.08 5.10 -6.83
C ILE A 83 -6.66 6.51 -7.29
N PRO A 84 -5.50 7.05 -6.85
CA PRO A 84 -5.06 8.37 -7.26
C PRO A 84 -4.83 8.44 -8.77
N PRO A 85 -5.05 9.61 -9.40
CA PRO A 85 -4.81 9.79 -10.82
C PRO A 85 -3.31 9.80 -11.12
N LEU A 86 -2.95 9.67 -12.40
CA LEU A 86 -1.57 9.85 -12.85
C LEU A 86 -1.11 11.29 -12.60
N PHE A 87 -1.97 12.25 -12.92
CA PHE A 87 -1.70 13.67 -12.80
C PHE A 87 -2.76 14.38 -11.95
N LEU A 88 -2.32 15.41 -11.25
CA LEU A 88 -3.14 16.54 -10.86
C LEU A 88 -3.04 17.61 -11.95
N GLY A 89 -4.09 18.40 -12.12
CA GLY A 89 -4.10 19.50 -13.07
C GLY A 89 -4.66 20.79 -12.47
N ALA A 90 -4.25 21.90 -13.05
CA ALA A 90 -4.88 23.18 -12.82
C ALA A 90 -4.96 23.93 -14.15
N PHE A 91 -6.10 24.53 -14.48
CA PHE A 91 -6.23 25.29 -15.73
C PHE A 91 -7.19 26.47 -15.61
N ASP A 92 -7.00 27.43 -16.50
CA ASP A 92 -7.85 28.60 -16.66
C ASP A 92 -8.18 28.84 -18.15
N CYS A 93 -8.59 30.05 -18.56
CA CYS A 93 -8.91 30.34 -19.96
C CYS A 93 -7.68 30.42 -20.89
N GLU A 94 -6.48 30.52 -20.33
CA GLU A 94 -5.23 30.80 -21.05
C GLU A 94 -4.27 29.62 -21.06
N LYS A 95 -4.17 28.90 -19.93
CA LYS A 95 -3.13 27.89 -19.70
C LYS A 95 -3.62 26.71 -18.87
N ILE A 96 -2.93 25.58 -19.01
CA ILE A 96 -3.08 24.37 -18.21
C ILE A 96 -1.72 23.92 -17.70
N ALA A 97 -1.69 23.46 -16.47
CA ALA A 97 -0.52 22.83 -15.88
C ALA A 97 -0.83 21.43 -15.38
N PHE A 98 0.18 20.58 -15.36
CA PHE A 98 0.12 19.23 -14.82
C PHE A 98 1.14 19.03 -13.70
N LEU A 99 0.81 18.15 -12.77
CA LEU A 99 1.64 17.77 -11.66
C LEU A 99 1.50 16.26 -11.45
N GLU A 100 2.60 15.51 -11.55
CA GLU A 100 2.57 14.07 -11.28
C GLU A 100 2.12 13.80 -9.84
N PHE A 101 1.12 12.94 -9.64
CA PHE A 101 0.59 12.67 -8.30
C PHE A 101 1.67 12.10 -7.38
N GLY A 102 2.56 11.25 -7.91
CA GLY A 102 3.67 10.65 -7.16
C GLY A 102 4.58 11.66 -6.47
N LYS A 103 4.83 12.82 -7.11
CA LYS A 103 5.68 13.88 -6.57
C LYS A 103 5.09 14.55 -5.33
N VAL A 104 3.78 14.63 -5.23
CA VAL A 104 3.07 15.20 -4.06
C VAL A 104 2.48 14.15 -3.13
N ALA A 105 2.55 12.87 -3.47
CA ALA A 105 1.98 11.77 -2.70
C ALA A 105 2.44 11.75 -1.23
N HIS A 106 3.70 12.16 -0.99
CA HIS A 106 4.30 12.20 0.34
C HIS A 106 3.60 13.20 1.29
N ILE A 107 3.02 14.29 0.78
CA ILE A 107 2.28 15.27 1.59
C ILE A 107 1.08 14.62 2.27
N PHE A 108 0.38 13.74 1.54
CA PHE A 108 -0.80 13.03 2.06
C PHE A 108 -0.48 12.03 3.18
N SER A 109 0.81 11.76 3.43
CA SER A 109 1.28 10.84 4.48
C SER A 109 1.88 11.57 5.68
N GLN A 110 1.85 12.91 5.71
CA GLN A 110 2.37 13.72 6.80
C GLN A 110 1.40 13.71 7.99
N ASN A 111 1.89 13.35 9.17
CA ASN A 111 1.07 13.23 10.38
C ASN A 111 0.67 14.60 10.96
N ASP A 112 1.49 15.64 10.77
CA ASP A 112 1.32 16.98 11.33
C ASP A 112 0.68 17.98 10.36
N PHE A 113 0.14 17.51 9.23
CA PHE A 113 -0.46 18.38 8.21
C PHE A 113 -1.93 18.69 8.53
N ASN A 114 -2.27 19.98 8.67
CA ASN A 114 -3.64 20.40 8.94
C ASN A 114 -4.49 20.53 7.65
N TRP A 115 -5.31 19.52 7.37
CA TRP A 115 -6.24 19.51 6.23
C TRP A 115 -7.46 20.45 6.37
N GLY A 116 -7.64 21.08 7.53
CA GLY A 116 -8.72 22.04 7.78
C GLY A 116 -8.42 23.46 7.28
N VAL A 117 -7.19 23.73 6.83
CA VAL A 117 -6.77 25.05 6.34
C VAL A 117 -7.59 25.44 5.11
N THR A 118 -8.09 26.68 5.10
CA THR A 118 -8.77 27.24 3.94
C THR A 118 -7.75 27.61 2.86
N PRO A 119 -8.00 27.30 1.58
CA PRO A 119 -7.10 27.67 0.47
C PRO A 119 -6.80 29.17 0.36
N SER A 120 -7.67 30.02 0.91
CA SER A 120 -7.50 31.48 0.98
C SER A 120 -6.57 31.96 2.09
N ASN A 121 -6.16 31.09 3.03
CA ASN A 121 -5.25 31.44 4.10
C ASN A 121 -3.81 31.20 3.66
N HIS A 122 -3.21 32.22 3.04
CA HIS A 122 -1.87 32.12 2.46
C HIS A 122 -0.74 32.16 3.52
N ASP A 123 -1.06 32.46 4.78
CA ASP A 123 -0.06 32.60 5.85
C ASP A 123 0.19 31.28 6.60
N SER A 124 -0.56 30.21 6.29
CA SER A 124 -0.42 28.94 6.99
C SER A 124 0.89 28.23 6.63
N LYS A 125 1.40 27.41 7.56
CA LYS A 125 2.57 26.54 7.34
C LYS A 125 2.32 25.62 6.14
N GLU A 126 1.15 25.01 6.08
CA GLU A 126 0.72 24.08 5.03
C GLU A 126 0.68 24.73 3.66
N PHE A 127 0.13 25.95 3.58
CA PHE A 127 0.04 26.69 2.32
C PHE A 127 1.44 27.01 1.80
N ASN A 128 2.32 27.56 2.65
CA ASN A 128 3.69 27.91 2.26
C ASN A 128 4.51 26.68 1.85
N GLN A 129 4.37 25.57 2.57
CA GLN A 129 5.01 24.29 2.23
C GLN A 129 4.56 23.79 0.84
N LEU A 130 3.25 23.75 0.59
CA LEU A 130 2.72 23.33 -0.71
C LEU A 130 3.12 24.29 -1.83
N HIS A 131 3.06 25.60 -1.57
CA HIS A 131 3.42 26.62 -2.55
C HIS A 131 4.87 26.49 -3.00
N SER A 132 5.81 26.32 -2.06
CA SER A 132 7.22 26.10 -2.37
C SER A 132 7.41 24.83 -3.20
N LEU A 133 6.86 23.69 -2.74
CA LEU A 133 7.00 22.40 -3.41
C LEU A 133 6.46 22.43 -4.83
N ILE A 134 5.24 22.94 -5.02
CA ILE A 134 4.60 23.00 -6.34
C ILE A 134 5.36 23.96 -7.25
N GLY A 135 5.80 25.12 -6.73
CA GLY A 135 6.61 26.08 -7.47
C GLY A 135 7.90 25.45 -8.01
N ASP A 136 8.64 24.72 -7.17
CA ASP A 136 9.88 24.04 -7.55
C ASP A 136 9.65 22.95 -8.62
N ILE A 137 8.57 22.18 -8.49
CA ILE A 137 8.21 21.14 -9.46
C ILE A 137 7.83 21.76 -10.82
N LEU A 138 6.96 22.77 -10.82
CA LEU A 138 6.53 23.43 -12.05
C LEU A 138 7.69 24.14 -12.77
N ALA A 139 8.59 24.77 -12.02
CA ALA A 139 9.79 25.41 -12.58
C ALA A 139 10.76 24.41 -13.21
N SER A 140 10.88 23.21 -12.65
CA SER A 140 11.84 22.20 -13.12
C SER A 140 11.33 21.34 -14.28
N GLN A 141 10.02 21.11 -14.41
CA GLN A 141 9.49 20.10 -15.35
C GLN A 141 8.82 20.68 -16.62
N LYS A 142 8.72 22.01 -16.78
CA LYS A 142 8.00 22.65 -17.91
C LYS A 142 6.62 22.04 -18.17
N LEU A 143 5.86 21.76 -17.10
CA LEU A 143 4.53 21.17 -17.20
C LEU A 143 3.41 22.21 -17.28
N LEU A 144 3.75 23.44 -17.68
CA LEU A 144 2.81 24.55 -17.90
C LEU A 144 2.73 24.82 -19.40
N PHE A 145 1.52 24.76 -19.94
CA PHE A 145 1.23 24.92 -21.36
C PHE A 145 0.23 26.05 -21.57
N HIS A 146 0.56 27.01 -22.42
CA HIS A 146 -0.37 28.04 -22.89
C HIS A 146 -1.15 27.50 -24.09
N PHE A 147 -2.48 27.54 -24.05
CA PHE A 147 -3.31 26.92 -25.10
C PHE A 147 -3.08 27.49 -26.50
N LYS A 148 -2.62 28.74 -26.58
CA LYS A 148 -2.33 29.44 -27.84
C LYS A 148 -0.97 29.04 -28.40
N ASP A 149 0.07 29.10 -27.57
CA ASP A 149 1.45 29.01 -28.03
C ASP A 149 1.96 27.55 -28.01
N ASP A 150 1.50 26.76 -27.03
CA ASP A 150 2.00 25.40 -26.77
C ASP A 150 1.00 24.31 -27.20
N ASN A 151 0.08 24.61 -28.12
CA ASN A 151 -1.05 23.73 -28.47
C ASN A 151 -0.60 22.33 -28.96
N ALA A 152 0.40 22.29 -29.82
CA ALA A 152 0.92 21.05 -30.39
C ALA A 152 1.65 20.23 -29.31
N GLU A 153 2.51 20.88 -28.53
CA GLU A 153 3.27 20.27 -27.44
C GLU A 153 2.34 19.68 -26.37
N LEU A 154 1.28 20.40 -26.01
CA LEU A 154 0.24 19.92 -25.10
C LEU A 154 -0.47 18.67 -25.62
N LYS A 155 -0.82 18.63 -26.91
CA LYS A 155 -1.46 17.45 -27.52
C LYS A 155 -0.52 16.25 -27.53
N ASP A 156 0.76 16.47 -27.83
CA ASP A 156 1.78 15.42 -27.81
C ASP A 156 2.02 14.93 -26.38
N PHE A 157 2.09 15.83 -25.40
CA PHE A 157 2.18 15.49 -23.99
C PHE A 157 1.00 14.63 -23.54
N ILE A 158 -0.24 15.02 -23.83
CA ILE A 158 -1.44 14.24 -23.46
C ILE A 158 -1.41 12.86 -24.12
N LYS A 159 -1.12 12.79 -25.43
CA LYS A 159 -1.02 11.51 -26.16
C LYS A 159 0.07 10.61 -25.58
N ALA A 160 1.19 11.21 -25.17
CA ALA A 160 2.35 10.52 -24.65
C ALA A 160 2.28 10.23 -23.15
N ASN A 161 1.34 10.78 -22.37
CA ASN A 161 1.29 10.60 -20.90
C ASN A 161 -0.06 10.09 -20.38
N PHE A 162 -1.13 10.17 -21.16
CA PHE A 162 -2.48 9.72 -20.78
C PHE A 162 -2.81 8.42 -21.51
N THR A 163 -1.97 7.40 -21.32
CA THR A 163 -2.19 6.06 -21.88
C THR A 163 -2.37 5.03 -20.77
N HIS A 164 -2.97 3.88 -21.11
CA HIS A 164 -3.10 2.74 -20.20
C HIS A 164 -1.77 2.06 -19.85
N ALA A 165 -0.68 2.39 -20.55
CA ALA A 165 0.61 1.73 -20.44
C ALA A 165 1.70 2.79 -20.25
N HIS A 166 1.84 3.33 -19.05
CA HIS A 166 2.97 4.19 -18.71
C HIS A 166 3.86 3.57 -17.65
N ALA A 167 5.11 3.32 -18.05
CA ALA A 167 6.16 2.71 -17.25
C ALA A 167 7.09 3.73 -16.58
N ASN A 168 6.95 5.04 -16.86
CA ASN A 168 7.91 6.09 -16.51
C ASN A 168 7.37 7.18 -15.56
N ILE A 169 6.29 6.92 -14.82
CA ILE A 169 5.85 7.82 -13.73
C ILE A 169 6.58 7.39 -12.45
N ASP A 170 7.00 8.36 -11.63
CA ASP A 170 7.48 8.09 -10.28
C ASP A 170 6.39 7.34 -9.51
N LYS A 171 6.56 6.02 -9.39
CA LYS A 171 5.57 5.16 -8.73
C LYS A 171 5.43 5.57 -7.26
N ILE A 172 4.22 5.42 -6.74
CA ILE A 172 3.91 5.76 -5.36
C ILE A 172 4.71 4.83 -4.44
N GLN A 173 5.58 5.42 -3.62
CA GLN A 173 6.39 4.70 -2.66
C GLN A 173 5.51 4.06 -1.58
N ILE A 174 5.75 2.78 -1.31
CA ILE A 174 5.04 2.04 -0.28
C ILE A 174 5.77 2.23 1.04
N THR A 175 5.04 2.65 2.07
CA THR A 175 5.56 3.03 3.39
C THR A 175 4.75 2.39 4.51
N LYS A 176 5.26 2.49 5.74
CA LYS A 176 4.57 2.04 6.97
C LYS A 176 3.18 2.66 7.15
N ASN A 177 2.91 3.81 6.54
CA ASN A 177 1.67 4.55 6.74
C ASN A 177 0.61 4.25 5.66
N ASN A 178 1.01 3.81 4.46
CA ASN A 178 0.08 3.65 3.33
C ASN A 178 -0.15 2.19 2.89
N PHE A 179 0.66 1.22 3.34
CA PHE A 179 0.59 -0.16 2.86
C PHE A 179 -0.77 -0.85 3.09
N ILE A 180 -1.50 -0.47 4.14
CA ILE A 180 -2.85 -0.98 4.44
C ILE A 180 -3.87 -0.49 3.41
N ASN A 181 -3.78 0.79 3.03
CA ASN A 181 -4.69 1.37 2.04
C ASN A 181 -4.41 0.78 0.64
N ILE A 182 -3.14 0.51 0.34
CA ILE A 182 -2.75 -0.18 -0.90
C ILE A 182 -3.28 -1.62 -0.90
N TYR A 183 -3.22 -2.33 0.23
CA TYR A 183 -3.84 -3.66 0.36
C TYR A 183 -5.34 -3.64 0.06
N LYS A 184 -6.10 -2.66 0.60
CA LYS A 184 -7.54 -2.54 0.32
C LYS A 184 -7.83 -2.39 -1.18
N LYS A 185 -7.00 -1.60 -1.89
CA LYS A 185 -7.13 -1.40 -3.35
C LYS A 185 -6.71 -2.65 -4.12
N TRP A 186 -5.63 -3.30 -3.71
CA TRP A 186 -5.20 -4.58 -4.28
C TRP A 186 -6.30 -5.64 -4.15
N ARG A 187 -6.98 -5.68 -3.00
CA ARG A 187 -8.08 -6.61 -2.73
C ARG A 187 -9.29 -6.36 -3.66
N ALA A 188 -9.52 -5.13 -4.08
CA ALA A 188 -10.60 -4.81 -4.99
C ALA A 188 -10.22 -5.01 -6.46
N ALA A 189 -8.97 -4.67 -6.84
CA ALA A 189 -8.51 -4.71 -8.22
C ALA A 189 -7.95 -6.07 -8.65
N VAL A 190 -7.08 -6.68 -7.84
CA VAL A 190 -6.29 -7.87 -8.21
C VAL A 190 -6.92 -9.15 -7.67
N MET A 191 -7.34 -9.19 -6.40
CA MET A 191 -7.89 -10.40 -5.77
C MET A 191 -9.00 -11.09 -6.59
N PRO A 192 -9.95 -10.38 -7.24
CA PRO A 192 -11.00 -11.02 -8.03
C PRO A 192 -10.48 -11.73 -9.29
N SER A 193 -9.31 -11.31 -9.81
CA SER A 193 -8.71 -11.95 -10.99
C SER A 193 -7.96 -13.24 -10.65
N ILE A 194 -7.67 -13.51 -9.38
CA ILE A 194 -6.99 -14.74 -8.95
C ILE A 194 -7.97 -15.93 -9.01
N ALA A 195 -7.56 -17.00 -9.68
CA ALA A 195 -8.28 -18.26 -9.86
C ALA A 195 -8.26 -19.12 -8.59
N LEU A 196 -8.92 -18.61 -7.53
CA LEU A 196 -9.04 -19.27 -6.23
C LEU A 196 -10.49 -19.17 -5.73
N ASP A 197 -10.96 -20.22 -5.05
CA ASP A 197 -12.16 -20.15 -4.21
C ASP A 197 -11.77 -19.56 -2.86
N TRP A 198 -12.00 -18.25 -2.70
CA TRP A 198 -11.65 -17.50 -1.51
C TRP A 198 -12.35 -17.98 -0.24
N GLU A 199 -13.57 -18.53 -0.34
CA GLU A 199 -14.31 -19.01 0.84
C GLU A 199 -13.77 -20.36 1.32
N SER A 200 -13.37 -21.24 0.39
CA SER A 200 -12.65 -22.47 0.75
C SER A 200 -11.25 -22.17 1.29
N ALA A 201 -10.51 -21.26 0.64
CA ALA A 201 -9.16 -20.87 1.04
C ALA A 201 -9.13 -20.32 2.48
N LYS A 202 -10.04 -19.40 2.82
CA LYS A 202 -10.17 -18.84 4.18
C LYS A 202 -10.41 -19.92 5.24
N ARG A 203 -11.25 -20.92 4.95
CA ARG A 203 -11.53 -22.04 5.87
C ARG A 203 -10.29 -22.89 6.14
N GLN A 204 -9.32 -22.90 5.23
CA GLN A 204 -8.03 -23.58 5.39
C GLN A 204 -6.95 -22.65 5.98
N GLY A 205 -7.32 -21.46 6.47
CA GLY A 205 -6.39 -20.49 7.05
C GLY A 205 -5.58 -19.69 6.02
N ILE A 206 -5.94 -19.78 4.74
CA ILE A 206 -5.27 -19.04 3.67
C ILE A 206 -5.92 -17.66 3.55
N LEU A 207 -5.18 -16.60 3.85
CA LEU A 207 -5.69 -15.23 3.82
C LEU A 207 -5.29 -14.52 2.54
N ASP A 208 -6.14 -13.63 2.06
CA ASP A 208 -5.85 -12.73 0.93
C ASP A 208 -4.67 -11.78 1.23
N GLY A 209 -4.47 -11.43 2.50
CA GLY A 209 -3.28 -10.72 2.95
C GLY A 209 -1.95 -11.44 2.64
N ASP A 210 -1.92 -12.78 2.62
CA ASP A 210 -0.71 -13.54 2.27
C ASP A 210 -0.35 -13.38 0.78
N PHE A 211 -1.35 -13.32 -0.09
CA PHE A 211 -1.16 -13.05 -1.52
C PHE A 211 -0.68 -11.62 -1.76
N TYR A 212 -1.25 -10.66 -1.04
CA TYR A 212 -0.79 -9.27 -1.11
C TYR A 212 0.65 -9.13 -0.65
N LEU A 213 1.05 -9.77 0.45
CA LEU A 213 2.45 -9.76 0.90
C LEU A 213 3.40 -10.41 -0.11
N ALA A 214 2.97 -11.51 -0.74
CA ALA A 214 3.72 -12.17 -1.80
C ALA A 214 3.97 -11.23 -2.98
N ASP A 215 2.96 -10.47 -3.39
CA ASP A 215 3.07 -9.46 -4.44
C ASP A 215 3.94 -8.27 -4.02
N LEU A 216 3.66 -7.72 -2.83
CA LEU A 216 4.29 -6.52 -2.31
C LEU A 216 5.79 -6.71 -2.13
N LEU A 217 6.22 -7.88 -1.66
CA LEU A 217 7.60 -8.22 -1.36
C LEU A 217 8.22 -9.04 -2.51
N SER A 218 7.86 -8.70 -3.75
CA SER A 218 8.41 -9.34 -4.95
C SER A 218 9.11 -8.34 -5.87
N GLN A 219 10.14 -8.84 -6.55
CA GLN A 219 10.89 -8.14 -7.58
C GLN A 219 11.05 -9.07 -8.79
N SER A 220 10.95 -8.52 -10.00
CA SER A 220 11.03 -9.31 -11.25
C SER A 220 10.07 -10.52 -11.24
N HIS A 221 8.85 -10.31 -10.74
CA HIS A 221 7.80 -11.33 -10.61
C HIS A 221 8.13 -12.52 -9.69
N LYS A 222 9.11 -12.36 -8.80
CA LYS A 222 9.45 -13.37 -7.80
C LYS A 222 9.42 -12.76 -6.41
N THR A 223 8.67 -13.38 -5.49
CA THR A 223 8.72 -13.00 -4.08
C THR A 223 10.14 -13.18 -3.54
N LEU A 224 10.65 -12.13 -2.91
CA LEU A 224 12.01 -12.09 -2.36
C LEU A 224 12.11 -12.88 -1.05
N ILE A 225 10.98 -13.01 -0.34
CA ILE A 225 10.89 -13.74 0.92
C ILE A 225 10.26 -15.10 0.65
N ASP A 226 11.12 -16.09 0.34
CA ASP A 226 10.72 -17.47 0.05
C ASP A 226 9.97 -18.17 1.21
N LYS A 227 9.87 -17.53 2.38
CA LYS A 227 9.29 -18.08 3.61
C LYS A 227 7.86 -17.59 3.89
N LEU A 228 7.33 -16.68 3.07
CA LEU A 228 5.91 -16.31 3.12
C LEU A 228 5.05 -17.54 2.80
N PHE A 229 3.86 -17.62 3.40
CA PHE A 229 2.97 -18.76 3.18
C PHE A 229 2.57 -18.91 1.70
N VAL A 230 2.35 -17.77 1.03
CA VAL A 230 2.17 -17.65 -0.41
C VAL A 230 3.40 -16.97 -1.00
N ILE A 231 3.85 -17.44 -2.17
CA ILE A 231 4.85 -16.74 -2.98
C ILE A 231 4.31 -16.54 -4.39
N LEU A 232 4.70 -15.43 -5.02
CA LEU A 232 4.53 -15.19 -6.44
C LEU A 232 5.75 -15.77 -7.16
N GLN A 233 5.49 -16.62 -8.14
CA GLN A 233 6.51 -17.21 -8.99
C GLN A 233 6.14 -16.98 -10.45
N ASP A 234 6.75 -15.94 -11.03
CA ASP A 234 6.54 -15.50 -12.40
C ASP A 234 5.07 -15.16 -12.70
N ARG A 235 4.28 -16.11 -13.19
CA ARG A 235 2.90 -15.90 -13.62
C ARG A 235 1.85 -16.53 -12.72
N HIS A 236 2.23 -17.18 -11.62
CA HIS A 236 1.31 -17.85 -10.72
C HIS A 236 1.74 -17.69 -9.25
N TYR A 237 0.79 -17.97 -8.36
CA TYR A 237 1.06 -18.10 -6.92
C TYR A 237 1.34 -19.55 -6.57
N GLU A 238 2.30 -19.78 -5.67
CA GLU A 238 2.52 -21.06 -5.01
C GLU A 238 2.25 -20.95 -3.51
N LEU A 239 1.52 -21.94 -2.99
CA LEU A 239 1.10 -22.04 -1.60
C LEU A 239 1.18 -23.49 -1.10
N LEU A 240 1.06 -23.69 0.21
CA LEU A 240 1.14 -25.02 0.85
C LEU A 240 2.40 -25.80 0.42
N ARG A 241 3.54 -25.09 0.36
CA ARG A 241 4.83 -25.62 -0.07
C ARG A 241 5.44 -26.47 1.03
N GLY A 242 5.71 -27.73 0.75
CA GLY A 242 6.26 -28.65 1.75
C GLY A 242 6.58 -30.02 1.18
N LYS A 243 7.12 -30.90 2.04
CA LYS A 243 7.27 -32.31 1.69
C LYS A 243 6.01 -33.07 2.06
N ASN A 244 5.50 -33.88 1.14
CA ASN A 244 4.42 -34.82 1.43
C ASN A 244 4.92 -35.99 2.30
N GLU A 245 4.03 -36.94 2.61
CA GLU A 245 4.35 -38.12 3.43
C GLU A 245 5.48 -39.00 2.85
N LEU A 246 5.71 -38.90 1.53
CA LEU A 246 6.77 -39.62 0.81
C LEU A 246 8.10 -38.83 0.78
N GLY A 247 8.15 -37.65 1.40
CA GLY A 247 9.33 -36.79 1.38
C GLY A 247 9.54 -35.99 0.08
N LEU A 248 8.59 -36.07 -0.86
CA LEU A 248 8.62 -35.34 -2.14
C LEU A 248 8.10 -33.92 -1.93
N PHE A 249 8.74 -32.94 -2.57
CA PHE A 249 8.28 -31.57 -2.54
C PHE A 249 6.98 -31.40 -3.34
N THR A 250 5.98 -30.78 -2.73
CA THR A 250 4.68 -30.48 -3.33
C THR A 250 4.28 -29.05 -3.02
N SER A 251 3.58 -28.41 -3.97
CA SER A 251 2.96 -27.10 -3.79
C SER A 251 1.59 -27.09 -4.48
N GLN A 252 0.72 -26.20 -4.03
CA GLN A 252 -0.51 -25.85 -4.74
C GLN A 252 -0.31 -24.55 -5.51
N ARG A 253 -1.02 -24.42 -6.63
CA ARG A 253 -0.85 -23.32 -7.58
C ARG A 253 -2.17 -22.58 -7.79
N ALA A 254 -2.12 -21.25 -7.73
CA ALA A 254 -3.23 -20.39 -8.11
C ALA A 254 -2.82 -19.47 -9.27
N GLU A 255 -3.66 -19.41 -10.30
CA GLU A 255 -3.41 -18.65 -11.54
C GLU A 255 -4.14 -17.32 -11.56
N PHE A 256 -3.86 -16.47 -12.54
CA PHE A 256 -4.68 -15.30 -12.86
C PHE A 256 -5.65 -15.63 -14.01
N ARG A 257 -6.95 -15.46 -13.78
CA ARG A 257 -8.03 -15.67 -14.76
C ARG A 257 -7.93 -14.72 -15.96
N ASP A 258 -7.29 -13.57 -15.79
CA ASP A 258 -7.22 -12.47 -16.75
C ASP A 258 -5.83 -12.31 -17.37
N GLU A 259 -4.99 -13.33 -17.29
CA GLU A 259 -3.61 -13.32 -17.79
C GLU A 259 -2.76 -12.18 -17.19
N ARG A 260 -3.04 -11.79 -15.93
CA ARG A 260 -2.36 -10.73 -15.15
C ARG A 260 -2.68 -9.29 -15.54
N LYS A 261 -3.70 -9.03 -16.35
CA LYS A 261 -4.06 -7.66 -16.75
C LYS A 261 -4.33 -6.73 -15.55
N ALA A 262 -5.15 -7.17 -14.59
CA ALA A 262 -5.44 -6.38 -13.39
C ALA A 262 -4.22 -6.24 -12.48
N TYR A 263 -3.42 -7.32 -12.35
CA TYR A 263 -2.18 -7.32 -11.58
C TYR A 263 -1.17 -6.31 -12.13
N ASP A 264 -0.88 -6.34 -13.43
CA ASP A 264 0.11 -5.48 -14.07
C ASP A 264 -0.35 -4.01 -14.03
N ALA A 265 -1.63 -3.75 -14.28
CA ALA A 265 -2.20 -2.41 -14.19
C ALA A 265 -2.11 -1.84 -12.76
N PHE A 266 -2.34 -2.67 -11.74
CA PHE A 266 -2.26 -2.24 -10.34
C PHE A 266 -0.82 -1.91 -9.94
N TRP A 267 0.13 -2.82 -10.23
CA TRP A 267 1.52 -2.66 -9.81
C TRP A 267 2.35 -1.70 -10.67
N GLN A 268 1.79 -1.18 -11.76
CA GLN A 268 2.35 -0.03 -12.47
C GLN A 268 2.26 1.28 -11.65
N ILE A 269 1.34 1.37 -10.70
CA ILE A 269 1.08 2.59 -9.91
C ILE A 269 2.02 2.68 -8.69
N TYR A 270 2.41 1.55 -8.12
CA TYR A 270 3.12 1.46 -6.84
C TYR A 270 4.53 0.91 -6.99
N GLU A 271 5.49 1.50 -6.29
CA GLU A 271 6.87 0.99 -6.28
C GLU A 271 6.97 -0.19 -5.33
N ARG A 272 7.33 -1.34 -5.90
CA ARG A 272 7.60 -2.57 -5.15
C ARG A 272 8.96 -3.17 -5.55
N PRO A 273 9.66 -3.83 -4.61
CA PRO A 273 9.32 -3.92 -3.20
C PRO A 273 9.45 -2.55 -2.48
N PRO A 274 8.77 -2.34 -1.33
CA PRO A 274 9.04 -1.20 -0.47
C PRO A 274 10.51 -1.19 -0.03
N LYS A 275 10.99 -0.07 0.54
CA LYS A 275 12.32 -0.02 1.16
C LYS A 275 12.48 -1.16 2.20
N GLU A 276 13.65 -1.80 2.20
CA GLU A 276 13.95 -2.98 3.03
C GLU A 276 13.72 -2.72 4.53
N GLU A 277 14.04 -1.51 5.01
CA GLU A 277 13.78 -1.06 6.38
C GLU A 277 12.29 -1.10 6.81
N PHE A 278 11.36 -1.25 5.86
CA PHE A 278 9.93 -1.35 6.13
C PHE A 278 9.43 -2.80 6.14
N TRP A 279 10.22 -3.77 5.68
CA TRP A 279 9.75 -5.15 5.48
C TRP A 279 9.33 -5.79 6.80
N ASP A 280 10.19 -5.77 7.81
CA ASP A 280 9.87 -6.35 9.13
C ASP A 280 8.63 -5.71 9.76
N PHE A 281 8.47 -4.40 9.60
CA PHE A 281 7.28 -3.71 10.08
C PHE A 281 6.01 -4.17 9.33
N ILE A 282 6.05 -4.24 8.00
CA ILE A 282 4.89 -4.64 7.20
C ILE A 282 4.52 -6.10 7.48
N ILE A 283 5.52 -6.99 7.59
CA ILE A 283 5.31 -8.41 7.89
C ILE A 283 4.78 -8.59 9.32
N SER A 284 5.36 -7.91 10.31
CA SER A 284 4.86 -7.94 11.70
C SER A 284 3.48 -7.31 11.86
N ARG A 285 3.06 -6.49 10.90
CA ARG A 285 1.71 -5.90 10.83
C ARG A 285 0.77 -6.63 9.86
N ARG A 286 1.03 -7.92 9.58
CA ARG A 286 0.12 -8.80 8.83
C ARG A 286 -1.29 -8.84 9.44
N ASP A 287 -1.42 -8.65 10.76
CA ASP A 287 -2.70 -8.53 11.46
C ASP A 287 -3.64 -7.46 10.85
N LEU A 288 -3.06 -6.42 10.25
CA LEU A 288 -3.81 -5.35 9.58
C LEU A 288 -4.28 -5.70 8.17
N LEU A 289 -3.75 -6.78 7.59
CA LEU A 289 -4.05 -7.25 6.23
C LEU A 289 -5.14 -8.32 6.25
N VAL A 290 -6.13 -8.12 7.12
CA VAL A 290 -7.24 -9.03 7.36
C VAL A 290 -8.54 -8.22 7.22
N PRO A 291 -9.58 -8.75 6.55
CA PRO A 291 -10.89 -8.11 6.50
C PRO A 291 -11.41 -7.74 7.91
N ASP A 292 -12.01 -6.55 8.05
CA ASP A 292 -12.43 -6.02 9.37
C ASP A 292 -13.35 -6.99 10.13
N ASP A 293 -14.21 -7.73 9.42
CA ASP A 293 -15.13 -8.72 9.98
C ASP A 293 -14.43 -9.98 10.54
N ILE A 294 -13.23 -10.30 10.03
CA ILE A 294 -12.39 -11.39 10.55
C ILE A 294 -11.50 -10.86 11.67
N ARG A 295 -11.02 -9.61 11.60
CA ARG A 295 -10.19 -8.99 12.64
C ARG A 295 -10.95 -8.86 13.97
N GLU A 296 -12.21 -8.44 13.92
CA GLU A 296 -13.08 -8.36 15.10
C GLU A 296 -13.42 -9.75 15.68
N ARG A 297 -13.56 -10.77 14.83
CA ARG A 297 -13.87 -12.15 15.27
C ARG A 297 -12.66 -12.94 15.78
N LYS A 298 -11.46 -12.69 15.25
CA LYS A 298 -10.23 -13.41 15.61
C LYS A 298 -9.36 -12.66 16.63
N GLY A 299 -9.68 -11.41 16.95
CA GLY A 299 -8.94 -10.63 17.94
C GLY A 299 -7.49 -10.32 17.54
N ALA A 300 -7.21 -10.19 16.23
CA ALA A 300 -5.88 -9.90 15.70
C ALA A 300 -5.49 -8.43 15.97
N PHE A 301 -5.21 -8.13 17.23
CA PHE A 301 -4.76 -6.83 17.70
C PHE A 301 -3.29 -6.91 18.09
N PHE A 302 -2.48 -6.09 17.43
CA PHE A 302 -1.08 -5.92 17.73
C PHE A 302 -0.87 -5.35 19.15
N THR A 303 0.07 -5.92 19.93
CA THR A 303 0.53 -5.37 21.21
C THR A 303 1.78 -4.50 21.01
N PRO A 304 1.69 -3.16 21.13
CA PRO A 304 2.85 -2.27 21.06
C PRO A 304 3.97 -2.61 22.06
N LYS A 305 5.23 -2.38 21.65
CA LYS A 305 6.43 -2.66 22.46
C LYS A 305 6.39 -2.06 23.87
N MET A 306 5.82 -0.86 24.04
CA MET A 306 5.68 -0.23 25.36
C MET A 306 4.86 -1.09 26.33
N TRP A 307 3.80 -1.75 25.83
CA TRP A 307 2.96 -2.62 26.64
C TRP A 307 3.61 -3.97 26.89
N VAL A 308 4.40 -4.47 25.94
CA VAL A 308 5.24 -5.66 26.14
C VAL A 308 6.23 -5.44 27.28
N GLN A 309 6.94 -4.31 27.26
CA GLN A 309 7.88 -3.94 28.32
C GLN A 309 7.17 -3.82 29.67
N LYS A 310 6.03 -3.10 29.71
CA LYS A 310 5.25 -2.96 30.94
C LYS A 310 4.76 -4.29 31.50
N ALA A 311 4.33 -5.22 30.64
CA ALA A 311 3.90 -6.54 31.06
C ALA A 311 5.06 -7.35 31.68
N GLN A 312 6.24 -7.31 31.07
CA GLN A 312 7.44 -7.99 31.61
C GLN A 312 7.92 -7.35 32.92
N GLU A 313 7.82 -6.02 33.06
CA GLU A 313 8.08 -5.32 34.34
C GLU A 313 7.15 -5.82 35.43
N TYR A 314 5.83 -5.91 35.18
CA TYR A 314 4.88 -6.42 36.16
C TYR A 314 5.10 -7.89 36.52
N LEU A 315 5.52 -8.72 35.56
CA LEU A 315 5.90 -10.11 35.83
C LEU A 315 7.13 -10.17 36.74
N ALA A 316 8.15 -9.36 36.50
CA ALA A 316 9.34 -9.30 37.35
C ALA A 316 9.02 -8.76 38.76
N GLU A 317 8.18 -7.72 38.87
CA GLU A 317 7.74 -7.18 40.16
C GLU A 317 6.94 -8.21 40.98
N SER A 318 6.12 -9.03 40.32
CA SER A 318 5.22 -9.97 40.98
C SER A 318 5.88 -11.32 41.28
N LEU A 319 6.77 -11.80 40.42
CA LEU A 319 7.35 -13.14 40.46
C LEU A 319 8.84 -13.16 40.79
N GLY A 320 9.46 -11.98 40.95
CA GLY A 320 10.89 -11.82 41.22
C GLY A 320 11.74 -11.75 39.95
N GLU A 321 13.02 -11.36 40.09
CA GLU A 321 13.90 -11.09 38.95
C GLU A 321 14.21 -12.34 38.09
N ASN A 322 14.17 -13.54 38.68
CA ASN A 322 14.49 -14.82 38.01
C ASN A 322 13.25 -15.54 37.43
N TRP A 323 12.15 -14.82 37.23
CA TRP A 323 10.88 -15.42 36.81
C TRP A 323 10.95 -16.15 35.47
N GLN A 324 11.87 -15.76 34.57
CA GLN A 324 12.04 -16.43 33.27
C GLN A 324 12.75 -17.79 33.41
N GLU A 325 13.53 -18.00 34.46
CA GLU A 325 14.23 -19.24 34.78
C GLU A 325 13.34 -20.21 35.56
N GLU A 326 12.52 -19.68 36.47
CA GLU A 326 11.70 -20.47 37.40
C GLU A 326 10.35 -20.92 36.80
N TYR A 327 9.80 -20.16 35.86
CA TYR A 327 8.46 -20.42 35.32
C TYR A 327 8.48 -20.69 33.82
N TYR A 328 7.49 -21.48 33.38
CA TYR A 328 7.15 -21.60 31.96
C TYR A 328 6.24 -20.45 31.54
N ILE A 329 6.62 -19.79 30.45
CA ILE A 329 5.90 -18.66 29.86
C ILE A 329 5.20 -19.21 28.62
N TRP A 330 3.87 -19.15 28.59
CA TRP A 330 3.10 -19.57 27.42
C TRP A 330 2.23 -18.43 26.91
N ASP A 331 2.51 -17.99 25.69
CA ASP A 331 1.64 -17.10 24.93
C ASP A 331 0.63 -17.92 24.11
N CYS A 332 -0.61 -17.97 24.58
CA CYS A 332 -1.65 -18.82 24.01
C CYS A 332 -2.19 -18.33 22.65
N ALA A 333 -2.00 -17.04 22.34
CA ALA A 333 -2.51 -16.39 21.14
C ALA A 333 -1.43 -15.47 20.55
N ALA A 334 -0.24 -16.04 20.34
CA ALA A 334 0.98 -15.28 20.13
C ALA A 334 0.99 -14.43 18.87
N GLY A 335 0.12 -14.73 17.89
CA GLY A 335 0.20 -14.14 16.56
C GLY A 335 1.61 -14.28 16.01
N THR A 336 2.22 -13.18 15.55
CA THR A 336 3.62 -13.15 15.10
C THR A 336 4.66 -13.06 16.23
N GLY A 337 4.28 -13.23 17.49
CA GLY A 337 5.19 -13.37 18.64
C GLY A 337 5.59 -12.06 19.33
N ASN A 338 4.79 -11.00 19.25
CA ASN A 338 5.19 -9.67 19.75
C ASN A 338 5.41 -9.63 21.28
N LEU A 339 4.61 -10.34 22.07
CA LEU A 339 4.77 -10.42 23.53
C LEU A 339 6.04 -11.18 23.94
N LEU A 340 6.58 -12.00 23.04
CA LEU A 340 7.76 -12.82 23.29
C LEU A 340 9.06 -12.03 23.11
N VAL A 341 9.00 -10.85 22.49
CA VAL A 341 10.16 -10.00 22.24
C VAL A 341 10.77 -9.54 23.56
N GLY A 342 12.09 -9.73 23.71
CA GLY A 342 12.84 -9.33 24.90
C GLY A 342 12.94 -10.40 26.00
N LEU A 343 12.19 -11.50 25.89
CA LEU A 343 12.37 -12.67 26.74
C LEU A 343 13.67 -13.41 26.36
N LYS A 344 14.42 -13.86 27.36
CA LYS A 344 15.79 -14.37 27.20
C LYS A 344 15.88 -15.90 27.33
N ASN A 345 15.06 -16.50 28.20
CA ASN A 345 15.13 -17.94 28.43
C ASN A 345 14.23 -18.73 27.48
N ALA A 346 14.68 -18.91 26.24
CA ALA A 346 13.94 -19.61 25.19
C ALA A 346 13.51 -21.05 25.54
N ARG A 347 14.15 -21.71 26.54
CA ARG A 347 13.78 -23.07 26.97
C ARG A 347 12.45 -23.11 27.71
N ASN A 348 12.04 -21.98 28.29
CA ASN A 348 10.84 -21.86 29.09
C ASN A 348 9.70 -21.14 28.36
N ILE A 349 9.92 -20.72 27.11
CA ILE A 349 8.94 -19.96 26.33
C ILE A 349 8.18 -20.90 25.39
N TYR A 350 6.86 -20.78 25.39
CA TYR A 350 5.94 -21.50 24.53
C TYR A 350 4.99 -20.51 23.85
N ALA A 351 4.59 -20.81 22.62
CA ALA A 351 3.72 -19.96 21.82
C ALA A 351 2.74 -20.81 21.02
N SER A 352 1.47 -20.41 21.00
CA SER A 352 0.45 -20.99 20.14
C SER A 352 -0.34 -19.93 19.39
N THR A 353 -0.76 -20.26 18.18
CA THR A 353 -1.63 -19.44 17.34
C THR A 353 -2.42 -20.37 16.43
N ILE A 354 -3.60 -19.93 16.01
CA ILE A 354 -4.47 -20.67 15.10
C ILE A 354 -4.08 -20.50 13.63
N ASP A 355 -3.21 -19.53 13.30
CA ASP A 355 -2.78 -19.23 11.94
C ASP A 355 -1.37 -19.82 11.68
N LEU A 356 -1.25 -20.69 10.67
CA LEU A 356 0.02 -21.30 10.29
C LEU A 356 1.03 -20.26 9.79
N SER A 357 0.57 -19.21 9.12
CA SER A 357 1.43 -18.14 8.58
C SER A 357 2.17 -17.42 9.72
N ASP A 358 1.47 -17.16 10.82
CA ASP A 358 2.05 -16.58 12.04
C ASP A 358 3.17 -17.46 12.62
N VAL A 359 2.97 -18.79 12.64
CA VAL A 359 4.00 -19.75 13.08
C VAL A 359 5.24 -19.69 12.18
N LEU A 360 5.05 -19.58 10.86
CA LEU A 360 6.15 -19.47 9.91
C LEU A 360 6.95 -18.17 10.10
N ILE A 361 6.25 -17.05 10.35
CA ILE A 361 6.86 -15.74 10.63
C ILE A 361 7.67 -15.79 11.93
N MET A 362 7.08 -16.30 13.03
CA MET A 362 7.79 -16.43 14.32
C MET A 362 9.07 -17.26 14.20
N LYS A 363 9.02 -18.37 13.47
CA LYS A 363 10.20 -19.21 13.21
C LYS A 363 11.30 -18.48 12.45
N GLU A 364 10.96 -17.48 11.66
CA GLU A 364 11.92 -16.73 10.88
C GLU A 364 12.58 -15.60 11.66
N LEU A 365 11.79 -14.81 12.41
CA LEU A 365 12.33 -13.75 13.27
C LEU A 365 13.39 -14.31 14.22
N ASN A 366 13.13 -15.50 14.79
CA ASN A 366 14.09 -16.18 15.66
C ASN A 366 15.36 -16.66 14.95
N LYS A 367 15.32 -16.95 13.64
CA LYS A 367 16.53 -17.32 12.87
C LYS A 367 17.43 -16.12 12.60
N ASN A 368 16.86 -14.92 12.42
CA ASN A 368 17.64 -13.71 12.19
C ASN A 368 18.43 -13.29 13.44
N ASP A 369 17.85 -13.42 14.63
CA ASP A 369 18.57 -13.21 15.89
C ASP A 369 19.75 -14.20 16.08
N SER A 370 19.59 -15.44 15.61
CA SER A 370 20.64 -16.48 15.77
C SER A 370 21.86 -16.34 14.85
N ARG A 371 21.81 -15.51 13.79
CA ARG A 371 22.95 -15.30 12.88
C ARG A 371 24.07 -14.44 13.49
N GLY A 372 23.86 -13.87 14.68
CA GLY A 372 24.88 -13.17 15.46
C GLY A 372 25.73 -14.08 16.37
N VAL A 373 25.49 -15.40 16.38
CA VAL A 373 26.17 -16.35 17.28
C VAL A 373 26.94 -17.39 16.46
N SER A 374 28.20 -17.62 16.82
CA SER A 374 29.15 -18.44 16.05
C SER A 374 28.77 -19.92 15.98
N ASN A 375 29.21 -20.60 14.92
CA ASN A 375 28.88 -22.00 14.57
C ASN A 375 29.23 -23.07 15.65
N ALA A 376 29.94 -22.72 16.72
CA ALA A 376 30.25 -23.64 17.81
C ALA A 376 29.04 -23.91 18.74
N ASP A 377 28.06 -23.00 18.80
CA ASP A 377 26.87 -23.11 19.67
C ASP A 377 25.67 -23.78 18.97
N LEU A 378 25.82 -24.15 17.69
CA LEU A 378 24.71 -24.67 16.87
C LEU A 378 24.20 -26.05 17.29
N ARG A 379 24.99 -26.85 18.02
CA ARG A 379 24.57 -28.17 18.50
C ARG A 379 23.58 -28.12 19.67
N ASP A 380 23.39 -26.95 20.28
CA ASP A 380 22.40 -26.74 21.33
C ASP A 380 21.35 -25.66 20.96
N SER A 381 21.37 -25.23 19.70
CA SER A 381 20.58 -24.10 19.21
C SER A 381 19.08 -24.39 19.14
N THR A 382 18.32 -23.35 19.48
CA THR A 382 16.86 -23.27 19.57
C THR A 382 16.10 -23.73 18.32
N ALA A 383 16.73 -23.74 17.13
CA ALA A 383 16.07 -24.08 15.87
C ALA A 383 15.56 -25.53 15.80
N GLU A 384 16.24 -26.51 16.39
CA GLU A 384 15.77 -27.91 16.43
C GLU A 384 14.70 -28.14 17.51
N LYS A 385 14.68 -27.34 18.58
CA LYS A 385 13.75 -27.51 19.70
C LYS A 385 12.34 -27.01 19.37
N TRP A 386 12.21 -25.92 18.61
CA TRP A 386 10.89 -25.43 18.12
C TRP A 386 10.27 -26.30 17.02
N ALA A 387 11.07 -27.12 16.33
CA ALA A 387 10.57 -28.06 15.32
C ALA A 387 9.77 -29.23 15.93
N LYS A 388 9.96 -29.54 17.22
CA LYS A 388 9.27 -30.65 17.89
C LYS A 388 7.78 -30.39 18.16
N PHE A 389 7.36 -29.13 18.29
CA PHE A 389 5.95 -28.78 18.50
C PHE A 389 5.10 -28.80 17.23
N ALA A 390 5.71 -28.66 16.05
CA ALA A 390 5.00 -28.70 14.76
C ALA A 390 4.90 -30.10 14.13
N ARG A 391 5.36 -31.16 14.82
CA ARG A 391 5.33 -32.55 14.33
C ARG A 391 4.23 -33.42 14.92
N LYS A 392 3.31 -32.88 15.73
CA LYS A 392 2.09 -33.62 16.11
C LYS A 392 0.90 -33.09 15.31
N PRO A 393 0.15 -33.98 14.63
CA PRO A 393 -1.03 -33.59 13.88
C PRO A 393 -2.04 -32.94 14.82
N TYR A 394 -2.70 -31.90 14.30
CA TYR A 394 -3.93 -31.29 14.79
C TYR A 394 -4.63 -32.08 15.91
N LEU A 395 -4.60 -31.56 17.13
CA LEU A 395 -5.70 -31.78 18.05
C LEU A 395 -6.76 -30.75 17.67
N SER A 396 -7.70 -31.18 16.83
CA SER A 396 -9.00 -30.53 16.74
C SER A 396 -9.63 -30.52 18.13
N ILE A 397 -10.01 -29.33 18.61
CA ILE A 397 -11.18 -29.20 19.46
C ILE A 397 -12.29 -28.68 18.55
#